data_AF-A0AA50W0C5-F1
#
_entry.id   AF-A0AA50W0C5-F1
#
_cell.length_a   1.000
_cell.length_b   1.000
_cell.length_c   1.000
_cell.angle_alpha   90.00
_cell.angle_beta   90.00
_cell.angle_gamma   90.00
#
_symmetry.space_group_name_H-M   'P 1'
#
loop_
_entity.id
_entity.type
_entity.pdbx_description
1 polymer ?
#
loop_
_entity_poly.entity_id
_entity_poly.type
_entity_poly.pdbx_seq_one_letter_code
_entity_poly.pdbx_strand_id
1 'polypeptide(L)'
;DRSRKISFVGTAQYVSPELLQTRVDTRASDLWAFGCIVYQMVAGLPPFYAANDFLTFQKILKTDYVFPEGFPADAKDLVEKILVQDYNQRLGARDEGETYESIRQHPFFTGIDWENIW
;
A
#
# COMPACT_ATOMS: atom_id res chain seq x y z
N ASP A 1 -28.62 15.97 10.91
CA ASP A 1 -27.32 16.14 10.25
C ASP A 1 -26.30 15.19 10.90
N ARG A 2 -26.06 14.03 10.27
CA ARG A 2 -25.30 12.93 10.89
C ARG A 2 -23.85 13.04 10.44
N SER A 3 -23.08 13.89 11.11
CA SER A 3 -21.62 13.92 11.00
C SER A 3 -21.10 12.51 11.24
N ARG A 4 -20.70 11.80 10.16
CA ARG A 4 -19.92 10.57 10.27
C ARG A 4 -18.61 10.94 10.95
N LYS A 5 -18.56 10.77 12.27
CA LYS A 5 -17.31 10.76 13.02
C LYS A 5 -16.54 9.54 12.51
N ILE A 6 -15.61 9.77 11.59
CA ILE A 6 -14.58 8.78 11.24
C ILE A 6 -13.69 8.71 12.49
N SER A 7 -14.00 7.78 13.39
CA SER A 7 -13.05 7.36 14.41
C SER A 7 -11.85 6.78 13.67
N PHE A 8 -10.67 7.36 13.88
CA PHE A 8 -9.40 6.86 13.37
C PHE A 8 -9.09 5.54 14.10
N VAL A 9 -9.80 4.47 13.74
CA VAL A 9 -9.61 3.11 14.25
C VAL A 9 -8.98 2.30 13.14
N GLY A 10 -7.77 2.70 12.77
CA GLY A 10 -6.91 1.99 11.84
C GLY A 10 -5.50 2.04 12.40
N THR A 11 -4.71 0.98 12.20
CA THR A 11 -3.28 1.04 12.52
C THR A 11 -2.67 2.08 11.59
N ALA A 12 -2.20 3.20 12.15
CA ALA A 12 -1.73 4.39 11.44
C ALA A 12 -0.75 4.11 10.28
N GLN A 13 -0.05 2.98 10.36
CA GLN A 13 0.99 2.52 9.44
C GLN A 13 0.49 2.10 8.05
N TYR A 14 -0.80 1.79 7.88
CA TYR A 14 -1.38 1.38 6.58
C TYR A 14 -2.27 2.44 5.94
N VAL A 15 -2.40 3.61 6.58
CA VAL A 15 -3.24 4.69 6.06
C VAL A 15 -2.59 5.29 4.82
N SER A 16 -3.38 5.52 3.77
CA SER A 16 -2.90 6.11 2.53
C SER A 16 -2.79 7.65 2.59
N PRO A 17 -1.91 8.28 1.80
CA PRO A 17 -1.73 9.73 1.78
C PRO A 17 -3.02 10.51 1.49
N GLU A 18 -3.85 10.01 0.57
CA GLU A 18 -5.12 10.65 0.20
C GLU A 18 -6.14 10.61 1.33
N LEU A 19 -6.19 9.52 2.12
CA LEU A 19 -7.09 9.42 3.26
C LEU A 19 -6.69 10.43 4.36
N LEU A 20 -5.41 10.73 4.51
CA LEU A 20 -4.91 11.78 5.42
C LEU A 20 -5.25 13.19 4.92
N GLN A 21 -5.13 13.45 3.62
CA GLN A 21 -5.28 14.79 3.05
C GLN A 21 -6.75 15.16 2.79
N THR A 22 -7.48 14.31 2.08
CA THR A 22 -8.82 14.61 1.56
C THR A 22 -9.92 13.83 2.26
N ARG A 23 -9.56 12.84 3.10
CA ARG A 23 -10.48 11.90 3.75
C ARG A 23 -11.39 11.17 2.77
N VAL A 24 -10.91 11.00 1.54
CA VAL A 24 -11.58 10.19 0.52
C VAL A 24 -10.96 8.81 0.56
N ASP A 25 -11.80 7.81 0.77
CA ASP A 25 -11.43 6.41 0.64
C ASP A 25 -11.71 5.95 -0.79
N THR A 26 -10.76 5.23 -1.38
CA THR A 26 -10.82 4.77 -2.78
C THR A 26 -10.31 3.34 -2.88
N ARG A 27 -10.66 2.64 -3.96
CA ARG A 27 -10.05 1.33 -4.28
C ARG A 27 -8.51 1.38 -4.27
N ALA A 28 -7.94 2.52 -4.66
CA ALA A 28 -6.49 2.72 -4.64
C ALA A 28 -5.91 2.88 -3.22
N SER A 29 -6.73 3.22 -2.22
CA SER A 29 -6.33 3.29 -0.81
C SER A 29 -6.07 1.89 -0.25
N ASP A 30 -6.85 0.89 -0.65
CA ASP A 30 -6.57 -0.52 -0.33
C ASP A 30 -5.27 -1.01 -0.98
N LEU A 31 -4.96 -0.56 -2.21
CA LEU A 31 -3.69 -0.87 -2.87
C LEU A 31 -2.49 -0.38 -2.06
N TRP A 32 -2.58 0.83 -1.49
CA TRP A 32 -1.53 1.33 -0.60
C TRP A 32 -1.34 0.44 0.63
N ALA A 33 -2.44 0.09 1.31
CA ALA A 33 -2.38 -0.80 2.46
C ALA A 33 -1.78 -2.16 2.10
N PHE A 34 -2.13 -2.71 0.93
CA PHE A 34 -1.54 -3.92 0.38
C PHE A 34 -0.03 -3.80 0.18
N GLY A 35 0.46 -2.71 -0.43
CA GLY A 35 1.90 -2.44 -0.57
C GLY A 35 2.62 -2.39 0.78
N CYS A 36 2.02 -1.76 1.79
CA CYS A 36 2.55 -1.74 3.15
C CYS A 36 2.64 -3.14 3.77
N ILE A 37 1.64 -4.00 3.53
CA ILE A 37 1.63 -5.39 4.04
C ILE A 37 2.70 -6.22 3.33
N VAL A 38 2.83 -6.12 2.00
CA VAL A 38 3.90 -6.80 1.24
C VAL A 38 5.27 -6.41 1.78
N TYR A 39 5.51 -5.11 1.95
CA TYR A 39 6.75 -4.63 2.55
C TYR A 39 6.98 -5.25 3.94
N GLN A 40 5.96 -5.25 4.80
CA GLN A 40 6.08 -5.77 6.15
C GLN A 40 6.30 -7.28 6.22
N MET A 41 5.70 -8.06 5.33
CA MET A 41 5.93 -9.51 5.27
C MET A 41 7.39 -9.83 4.94
N VAL A 42 8.04 -8.98 4.15
CA VAL A 42 9.44 -9.16 3.73
C VAL A 42 10.42 -8.55 4.72
N ALA A 43 10.17 -7.33 5.21
CA ALA A 43 11.07 -6.59 6.09
C ALA A 43 10.85 -6.86 7.59
N GLY A 44 9.72 -7.47 7.97
CA GLY A 44 9.31 -7.70 9.37
C GLY A 44 8.69 -6.48 10.06
N LEU A 45 8.84 -5.28 9.50
CA LEU A 45 8.27 -4.03 10.00
C LEU A 45 7.58 -3.27 8.87
N PRO A 46 6.55 -2.46 9.14
CA PRO A 46 5.87 -1.66 8.12
C PRO A 46 6.79 -0.55 7.58
N PRO A 47 6.56 -0.08 6.33
CA PRO A 47 7.43 0.90 5.69
C PRO A 47 7.42 2.25 6.42
N PHE A 48 6.24 2.64 6.93
CA PHE A 48 6.04 3.88 7.66
C PHE A 48 5.89 3.58 9.15
N TYR A 49 7.01 3.46 9.85
CA TYR A 49 7.05 3.32 11.30
C TYR A 49 7.76 4.50 11.95
N ALA A 50 7.17 5.05 13.00
CA ALA A 50 7.75 6.12 13.81
C ALA A 50 7.25 6.05 15.27
N ALA A 51 7.82 6.90 16.13
CA ALA A 51 7.55 6.91 17.57
C ALA A 51 6.10 7.30 17.94
N ASN A 52 5.38 7.97 17.05
CA ASN A 52 3.97 8.31 17.22
C ASN A 52 3.26 8.47 15.87
N ASP A 53 1.93 8.48 15.89
CA ASP A 53 1.10 8.54 14.70
C ASP A 53 1.34 9.79 13.86
N PHE A 54 1.58 10.95 14.48
CA PHE A 54 1.87 12.18 13.76
C PHE A 54 3.13 12.05 12.88
N LEU A 55 4.20 11.49 13.44
CA LEU A 55 5.44 11.23 12.68
C LEU A 55 5.23 10.17 11.61
N THR A 56 4.43 9.14 11.88
CA THR A 56 4.04 8.13 10.88
C THR A 56 3.30 8.77 9.71
N PHE A 57 2.33 9.65 9.98
CA PHE A 57 1.61 10.40 8.95
C PHE A 57 2.53 11.31 8.15
N GLN A 58 3.50 11.97 8.79
CA GLN A 58 4.49 12.78 8.08
C GLN A 58 5.33 11.93 7.11
N LYS A 59 5.71 10.71 7.50
CA LYS A 59 6.42 9.78 6.60
C LYS A 59 5.52 9.33 5.44
N ILE A 60 4.27 8.97 5.70
CA ILE A 60 3.28 8.59 4.68
C ILE A 60 3.09 9.72 3.66
N LEU A 61 2.87 10.95 4.12
CA LEU A 61 2.68 12.11 3.25
C LEU A 61 3.91 12.48 2.42
N LYS A 62 5.11 12.02 2.82
CA LYS A 62 6.36 12.19 2.08
C LYS A 62 6.77 10.94 1.28
N THR A 63 6.05 9.82 1.42
CA THR A 63 6.50 8.50 0.96
C THR A 63 7.94 8.22 1.41
N ASP A 64 8.23 8.53 2.69
CA ASP A 64 9.57 8.38 3.27
C ASP A 64 9.72 7.01 3.96
N TYR A 65 10.29 6.07 3.21
CA TYR A 65 10.65 4.73 3.68
C TYR A 65 11.92 4.26 2.95
N VAL A 66 12.62 3.28 3.54
CA VAL A 66 13.85 2.72 2.97
C VAL A 66 13.79 1.21 3.02
N PHE A 67 14.27 0.55 1.98
CA PHE A 67 14.35 -0.92 1.96
C PHE A 67 15.57 -1.39 2.78
N PRO A 68 15.42 -2.43 3.62
CA PRO A 68 16.55 -3.05 4.30
C PRO A 68 17.49 -3.75 3.31
N GLU A 69 18.72 -4.03 3.75
CA GLU A 69 19.67 -4.79 2.96
C GLU A 69 19.13 -6.21 2.68
N GLY A 70 19.32 -6.69 1.45
CA GLY A 70 18.83 -8.01 1.03
C GLY A 70 17.34 -8.08 0.70
N PHE A 71 16.62 -6.95 0.64
CA PHE A 71 15.22 -6.95 0.19
C PHE A 71 15.14 -7.49 -1.26
N PRO A 72 14.31 -8.53 -1.54
CA PRO A 72 14.21 -9.14 -2.85
C PRO A 72 13.84 -8.14 -3.94
N ALA A 73 14.50 -8.20 -5.09
CA ALA A 73 14.35 -7.23 -6.17
C ALA A 73 12.90 -7.15 -6.68
N ASP A 74 12.24 -8.30 -6.90
CA ASP A 74 10.86 -8.32 -7.40
C ASP A 74 9.87 -7.78 -6.37
N ALA A 75 10.11 -8.03 -5.08
CA ALA A 75 9.29 -7.48 -4.00
C ALA A 75 9.47 -5.96 -3.91
N LYS A 76 10.72 -5.49 -4.06
CA LYS A 76 11.06 -4.08 -4.03
C LYS A 76 10.34 -3.34 -5.15
N ASP A 77 10.47 -3.85 -6.38
CA ASP A 77 9.84 -3.30 -7.58
C ASP A 77 8.30 -3.26 -7.44
N LEU A 78 7.69 -4.31 -6.88
CA LEU A 78 6.25 -4.35 -6.60
C LEU A 78 5.84 -3.23 -5.62
N VAL A 79 6.54 -3.14 -4.49
CA VAL A 79 6.24 -2.15 -3.44
C VAL A 79 6.44 -0.72 -3.97
N GLU A 80 7.51 -0.46 -4.72
CA GLU A 80 7.78 0.87 -5.31
C GLU A 80 6.68 1.30 -6.28
N LYS A 81 6.14 0.38 -7.08
CA LYS A 81 5.04 0.65 -8.01
C LYS A 81 3.68 0.81 -7.33
N ILE A 82 3.52 0.31 -6.10
CA ILE A 82 2.27 0.41 -5.34
C ILE A 82 2.29 1.63 -4.39
N LEU A 83 3.38 1.87 -3.68
CA LEU A 83 3.52 2.96 -2.71
C LEU A 83 3.84 4.30 -3.39
N VAL A 84 3.00 4.68 -4.34
CA VAL A 84 3.07 5.93 -5.10
C VAL A 84 2.11 6.96 -4.51
N GLN A 85 2.56 8.23 -4.43
CA GLN A 85 1.76 9.35 -3.91
C GLN A 85 0.46 9.54 -4.70
N ASP A 86 0.55 9.62 -6.03
CA ASP A 86 -0.64 9.71 -6.88
C ASP A 86 -1.35 8.36 -6.92
N TYR A 87 -2.53 8.32 -6.32
CA TYR A 87 -3.34 7.10 -6.23
C TYR A 87 -3.76 6.55 -7.61
N ASN A 88 -3.79 7.38 -8.67
CA ASN A 88 -4.10 6.94 -10.05
C ASN A 88 -2.90 6.33 -10.79
N GLN A 89 -1.71 6.40 -10.20
CA GLN A 89 -0.46 5.87 -10.76
C GLN A 89 0.01 4.61 -10.05
N ARG A 90 -0.67 4.18 -8.97
CA ARG A 90 -0.36 2.92 -8.29
C ARG A 90 -0.63 1.74 -9.22
N LEU A 91 0.24 0.74 -9.18
CA LEU A 91 0.00 -0.55 -9.84
C LEU A 91 -1.35 -1.11 -9.38
N GLY A 92 -2.20 -1.53 -10.31
CA GLY A 92 -3.57 -1.97 -10.03
C GLY A 92 -4.63 -0.87 -10.02
N ALA A 93 -4.28 0.42 -9.96
CA ALA A 93 -5.27 1.50 -9.88
C ALA A 93 -6.06 1.69 -11.18
N ARG A 94 -5.47 1.29 -12.32
CA ARG A 94 -6.07 1.39 -13.66
C ARG A 94 -6.60 0.06 -14.17
N ASP A 95 -6.57 -0.99 -13.36
CA ASP A 95 -7.06 -2.29 -13.78
C ASP A 95 -8.58 -2.24 -13.88
N GLU A 96 -9.07 -2.54 -15.08
CA GLU A 96 -10.50 -2.61 -15.38
C GLU A 96 -11.02 -4.01 -15.05
N GLY A 97 -12.18 -4.10 -14.39
CA GLY A 97 -12.80 -5.36 -13.99
C GLY A 97 -12.65 -5.71 -12.51
N GLU A 98 -12.99 -6.95 -12.16
CA GLU A 98 -13.05 -7.44 -10.76
C GLU A 98 -11.68 -7.88 -10.22
N THR A 99 -10.67 -8.01 -11.08
CA THR A 99 -9.34 -8.52 -10.74
C THR A 99 -8.27 -7.42 -10.83
N TYR A 100 -7.09 -7.70 -10.28
CA TYR A 100 -5.92 -6.82 -10.36
C TYR A 100 -4.86 -7.45 -11.28
N GLU A 101 -5.15 -7.50 -12.59
CA GLU A 101 -4.30 -8.14 -13.58
C GLU A 101 -2.86 -7.60 -13.60
N SER A 102 -2.66 -6.28 -13.49
CA SER A 102 -1.31 -5.70 -13.48
C SER A 102 -0.50 -6.11 -12.24
N ILE A 103 -1.18 -6.37 -11.12
CA ILE A 103 -0.56 -6.92 -9.91
C ILE A 103 -0.27 -8.41 -10.10
N ARG A 104 -1.24 -9.19 -10.58
CA ARG A 104 -1.11 -10.65 -10.77
C ARG A 104 0.01 -11.04 -11.74
N GLN A 105 0.23 -10.22 -12.77
CA GLN A 105 1.26 -10.41 -13.78
C GLN A 105 2.65 -9.90 -13.33
N HIS A 106 2.75 -9.30 -12.15
CA HIS A 106 4.02 -8.79 -11.64
C HIS A 106 5.01 -9.94 -11.39
N PRO A 107 6.32 -9.77 -11.70
CA PRO A 107 7.35 -10.80 -11.48
C PRO A 107 7.37 -11.40 -10.06
N PHE A 108 7.01 -10.60 -9.05
CA PHE A 108 6.87 -11.06 -7.66
C PHE A 108 5.92 -12.26 -7.50
N PHE A 109 4.90 -12.38 -8.35
CA PHE A 109 3.93 -13.48 -8.32
C PHE A 109 4.19 -14.55 -9.40
N THR A 110 5.39 -14.57 -9.99
CA THR A 110 5.77 -15.59 -10.96
C THR A 110 5.63 -16.99 -10.36
N GLY A 111 4.94 -17.88 -11.09
CA GLY A 111 4.71 -19.26 -10.65
C GLY A 111 3.44 -19.47 -9.84
N ILE A 112 2.66 -18.43 -9.55
CA ILE A 112 1.33 -18.57 -8.96
C ILE A 112 0.32 -18.94 -10.06
N ASP A 113 -0.39 -20.04 -9.85
CA ASP A 113 -1.57 -20.39 -10.63
C ASP A 113 -2.80 -19.72 -10.01
N TRP A 114 -3.20 -18.59 -10.60
CA TRP A 114 -4.33 -17.79 -10.12
C TRP A 114 -5.70 -18.43 -10.39
N GLU A 115 -5.78 -19.48 -11.21
CA GLU A 115 -7.03 -20.21 -11.47
C GLU A 115 -7.27 -21.32 -10.43
N ASN A 116 -6.19 -21.83 -9.82
CA ASN A 116 -6.22 -22.97 -8.89
C ASN A 116 -5.78 -22.62 -7.44
N ILE A 117 -5.96 -21.36 -7.04
CA ILE A 117 -5.62 -20.83 -5.69
C ILE A 117 -6.69 -21.21 -4.63
N TRP A 118 -7.69 -22.02 -4.98
CA TRP A 118 -8.84 -22.35 -4.14
C TRP A 118 -9.08 -23.86 -4.01
#